data_AF-A0A109LI80-F1
#
_entry.id   AF-A0A109LI80-F1
#
_cell.length_a   1.000
_cell.length_b   1.000
_cell.length_c   1.000
_cell.angle_alpha   90.00
_cell.angle_beta   90.00
_cell.angle_gamma   90.00
#
_symmetry.space_group_name_H-M   'P 1'
#
loop_
_entity.id
_entity.type
_entity.pdbx_description
1 polymer ?
#
loop_
_entity_poly.entity_id
_entity_poly.type
_entity_poly.pdbx_seq_one_letter_code
_entity_poly.pdbx_strand_id
1 'polypeptide(L)' 'MIVVSSDLMEVMGISDRILVMSEGALTGELPRAQADEARLLQLALPQSRA' A
#
# COMPACT_ATOMS: atom_id res chain seq x y z
N MET A 1 -11.88 -4.04 9.94
CA MET A 1 -10.68 -4.38 10.74
C MET A 1 -9.55 -3.48 10.28
N ILE A 2 -8.74 -2.94 11.19
CA ILE A 2 -7.54 -2.17 10.84
C ILE A 2 -6.34 -3.02 11.25
N VAL A 3 -5.47 -3.32 10.29
CA VAL A 3 -4.24 -4.09 10.51
C VAL A 3 -3.07 -3.28 9.98
N VAL A 4 -1.97 -3.30 10.72
CA VAL A 4 -0.68 -2.75 10.29
C VAL A 4 0.30 -3.92 10.23
N SER A 5 0.79 -4.23 9.04
CA SER A 5 1.80 -5.26 8.81
C SER A 5 2.82 -4.73 7.81
N SER A 6 4.06 -5.22 7.92
CA SER A 6 5.13 -4.98 6.94
C SER A 6 5.18 -6.06 5.86
N ASP A 7 4.43 -7.16 5.99
CA ASP A 7 4.34 -8.21 4.99
C ASP A 7 3.21 -7.90 3.99
N LEU A 8 3.58 -7.62 2.75
CA LEU A 8 2.66 -7.25 1.68
C LEU A 8 1.62 -8.33 1.39
N MET A 9 2.01 -9.60 1.41
CA MET A 9 1.12 -10.72 1.11
C MET A 9 0.08 -10.91 2.21
N GLU A 10 0.44 -10.66 3.46
CA GLU A 10 -0.49 -10.69 4.58
C GLU A 10 -1.57 -9.60 4.44
N VAL A 11 -1.17 -8.34 4.22
CA VAL A 11 -2.14 -7.23 4.07
C VAL A 11 -3.04 -7.45 2.85
N MET A 12 -2.49 -7.93 1.74
CA MET A 12 -3.27 -8.30 0.55
C MET A 12 -4.24 -9.46 0.82
N GLY A 13 -3.88 -10.40 1.69
CA GLY A 13 -4.73 -11.53 2.05
C GLY A 13 -6.00 -11.11 2.78
N ILE A 14 -5.89 -10.16 3.72
CA ILE A 14 -6.93 -9.85 4.70
C ILE A 14 -7.69 -8.55 4.45
N SER A 15 -7.18 -7.66 3.60
CA SER A 15 -7.72 -6.31 3.45
C SER A 15 -8.73 -6.18 2.32
N ASP A 16 -9.76 -5.36 2.55
CA ASP A 16 -10.72 -4.91 1.53
C ASP A 16 -10.19 -3.68 0.77
N ARG A 17 -9.46 -2.81 1.47
CA ARG A 17 -8.79 -1.61 0.96
C ARG A 17 -7.42 -1.50 1.59
N ILE A 18 -6.44 -1.04 0.81
CA ILE A 18 -5.06 -0.85 1.25
C ILE A 18 -4.69 0.61 1.04
N LEU A 19 -4.29 1.27 2.12
CA LEU A 19 -3.76 2.64 2.11
C LEU A 19 -2.24 2.55 2.20
N VAL A 20 -1.54 3.21 1.30
CA VAL A 20 -0.08 3.21 1.27
C VAL A 20 0.41 4.58 1.71
N MET A 21 1.32 4.56 2.68
CA MET A 21 1.97 5.77 3.17
C MET A 21 3.47 5.69 2.88
N SER A 22 4.04 6.83 2.49
CA SER A 22 5.48 7.03 2.35
C SER A 22 5.82 8.45 2.78
N GLU A 23 6.97 8.62 3.46
CA GLU A 23 7.45 9.93 3.92
C GLU A 23 6.44 10.72 4.78
N GLY A 24 5.62 10.01 5.57
CA GLY A 24 4.60 10.63 6.43
C GLY A 24 3.35 11.12 5.68
N ALA A 25 3.25 10.88 4.37
CA ALA A 25 2.10 11.21 3.55
C ALA A 25 1.39 9.96 3.03
N LEU A 26 0.08 10.06 2.80
CA LEU A 26 -0.67 9.05 2.06
C LEU A 26 -0.32 9.18 0.58
N THR A 27 0.34 8.18 0.01
CA THR A 27 0.78 8.18 -1.38
C THR A 27 -0.22 7.51 -2.32
N GLY A 28 -1.10 6.67 -1.78
CA GLY A 28 -2.19 6.11 -2.56
C GLY A 28 -3.14 5.24 -1.76
N GLU A 29 -4.23 4.89 -2.43
CA GLU A 29 -5.25 4.01 -1.91
C GLU A 29 -5.74 3.09 -3.01
N LEU A 30 -5.81 1.79 -2.73
CA LEU A 30 -6.25 0.78 -3.68
C LEU A 30 -7.34 -0.12 -3.05
N PRO A 31 -8.46 -0.35 -3.74
CA PRO A 31 -9.36 -1.45 -3.37
C PRO A 31 -8.67 -2.79 -3.67
N ARG A 32 -9.05 -3.85 -2.96
CA ARG A 32 -8.49 -5.21 -3.13
C ARG A 32 -8.38 -5.66 -4.59
N ALA A 33 -9.40 -5.36 -5.41
CA ALA A 33 -9.45 -5.76 -6.81
C ALA A 33 -8.35 -5.12 -7.70
N GLN A 34 -7.69 -4.06 -7.22
CA GLN A 34 -6.67 -3.30 -7.94
C GLN A 34 -5.31 -3.33 -7.22
N ALA A 35 -5.26 -3.99 -6.06
CA ALA A 35 -4.10 -4.11 -5.21
C ALA A 35 -3.23 -5.29 -5.67
N ASP A 36 -2.37 -5.02 -6.67
CA ASP A 36 -1.27 -5.92 -7.03
C ASP A 36 0.04 -5.46 -6.39
N GLU A 37 0.99 -6.39 -6.29
CA GLU A 37 2.28 -6.15 -5.64
C GLU A 37 3.05 -4.98 -6.29
N ALA A 38 3.07 -4.92 -7.62
CA ALA A 38 3.81 -3.90 -8.34
C ALA A 38 3.28 -2.49 -8.05
N ARG A 39 1.95 -2.31 -8.03
CA ARG A 39 1.32 -1.02 -7.72
C ARG A 39 1.55 -0.61 -6.27
N LEU A 40 1.41 -1.54 -5.34
CA LEU A 40 1.62 -1.25 -3.92
C LEU A 40 3.07 -0.84 -3.66
N LEU A 41 4.04 -1.54 -4.26
CA LEU A 41 5.45 -1.18 -4.18
C LEU A 41 5.72 0.18 -4.81
N GLN A 42 5.14 0.49 -5.98
CA GLN A 42 5.27 1.81 -6.60
C GLN A 42 4.77 2.94 -5.71
N LEU A 43 3.67 2.73 -4.98
CA LEU A 43 3.13 3.70 -4.03
C LEU A 43 3.99 3.83 -2.76
N ALA A 44 4.65 2.76 -2.34
CA ALA A 44 5.49 2.74 -1.13
C ALA A 44 6.87 3.35 -1.36
N LEU A 45 7.40 3.27 -2.58
CA LEU A 45 8.67 3.86 -2.94
C LEU A 45 8.62 5.39 -2.79
N PRO A 46 9.68 6.02 -2.20
CA PRO A 46 9.77 7.46 -2.10
C PRO A 46 9.67 8.09 -3.49
N GLN A 47 8.69 8.97 -3.70
CA GLN A 47 8.52 9.67 -4.96
C GLN A 47 9.43 10.90 -5.04
N SER A 48 10.66 10.82 -4.52
CA SER A 48 11.64 11.90 -4.58
C SER A 48 11.91 12.25 -6.05
N ARG A 49 11.13 13.21 -6.56
CA ARG A 49 11.57 14.16 -7.55
C ARG A 49 12.48 15.13 -6.82
N ALA A 50 13.62 15.38 -7.45
CA ALA A 50 14.52 16.50 -7.19
C ALA A 50 13.80 17.80 -6.84
#